data_AF-A0A9W8L7X5-F1
#
_entry.id   AF-A0A9W8L7X5-F1
#
_cell.length_a   1.000
_cell.length_b   1.000
_cell.length_c   1.000
_cell.angle_alpha   90.00
_cell.angle_beta   90.00
_cell.angle_gamma   90.00
#
_symmetry.space_group_name_H-M   'P 1'
#
loop_
_entity.id
_entity.type
_entity.pdbx_description
1 polymer ?
#
loop_
_entity_poly.entity_id
_entity_poly.type
_entity_poly.pdbx_seq_one_letter_code
_entity_poly.pdbx_strand_id
1 'polypeptide(L)'
;MPDFNARFSCRSRFYRYFFNEEGLDIGAMKEAAQKYLGVHDFRNFCRLDPAKQISNFERNVLDIAINPVAAQVSFVGDGQSAQGRWWQLELRGSAFLWHQVRCMMAILFHVGQGLEEPSIVDKMLDVENMDGKPEYEMACDVPLVLADCAFDATDVQWIHMRNPGLDFGNMLGLDRTISNEWGHLNTRAVIASALLQNLRNTAVPMLSENSECADRLELTPWTQCRDKLIRSELASRSRIVLGGGDIKHVRVYQPMVKRRRAAPVHSRNKAWFERRGDGKRVKTTSEQTE
;
A
#
# COMPACT_ATOMS: atom_id res chain seq x y z
N MET A 1 2.16 1.39 37.33
CA MET A 1 0.79 1.92 37.47
C MET A 1 -0.19 0.82 37.11
N PRO A 2 -1.17 0.50 37.97
CA PRO A 2 -2.08 -0.64 37.74
C PRO A 2 -3.07 -0.45 36.58
N ASP A 3 -3.35 0.79 36.13
CA ASP A 3 -4.41 1.09 35.15
C ASP A 3 -3.92 1.33 33.71
N PHE A 4 -2.60 1.33 33.47
CA PHE A 4 -2.07 1.55 32.12
C PHE A 4 -2.37 0.35 31.20
N ASN A 5 -2.85 0.63 29.99
CA ASN A 5 -3.04 -0.38 28.97
C ASN A 5 -2.52 0.11 27.61
N ALA A 6 -1.51 -0.57 27.05
CA ALA A 6 -0.88 -0.17 25.79
C ALA A 6 -1.87 -0.01 24.61
N ARG A 7 -3.02 -0.71 24.64
CA ARG A 7 -4.06 -0.57 23.62
C ARG A 7 -5.02 0.58 23.90
N PHE A 8 -5.54 0.66 25.12
CA PHE A 8 -6.62 1.59 25.48
C PHE A 8 -6.12 2.96 25.92
N SER A 9 -4.91 3.06 26.47
CA SER A 9 -4.23 4.32 26.79
C SER A 9 -3.61 5.00 25.56
N CYS A 10 -3.53 4.30 24.42
CA CYS A 10 -2.97 4.87 23.17
C CYS A 10 -3.92 5.93 22.58
N ARG A 11 -3.41 7.17 22.47
CA ARG A 11 -4.15 8.34 21.98
C ARG A 11 -4.17 8.47 20.47
N SER A 12 -3.06 8.13 19.81
CA SER A 12 -2.98 8.11 18.35
C SER A 12 -1.91 7.15 17.87
N ARG A 13 -2.04 6.70 16.63
CA ARG A 13 -1.09 5.84 15.93
C ARG A 13 -0.58 6.58 14.71
N PHE A 14 0.72 6.49 14.46
CA PHE A 14 1.39 7.12 13.35
C PHE A 14 1.98 6.05 12.43
N TYR A 15 1.52 6.04 11.19
CA TYR A 15 1.98 5.12 10.16
C TYR A 15 2.80 5.85 9.12
N ARG A 16 3.81 5.16 8.58
CA ARG A 16 4.49 5.53 7.35
C ARG A 16 4.26 4.48 6.28
N TYR A 17 4.03 4.90 5.05
CA TYR A 17 3.96 4.01 3.90
C TYR A 17 4.94 4.49 2.82
N PHE A 18 5.92 3.66 2.47
CA PHE A 18 6.96 3.99 1.49
C PHE A 18 6.57 3.55 0.08
N PHE A 19 6.83 4.38 -0.93
CA PHE A 19 6.56 4.04 -2.32
C PHE A 19 7.48 4.80 -3.27
N ASN A 20 7.63 4.26 -4.49
CA ASN A 20 8.41 4.87 -5.55
C ASN A 20 7.53 5.77 -6.44
N GLU A 21 8.09 6.86 -6.96
CA GLU A 21 7.40 7.85 -7.79
C GLU A 21 7.05 7.37 -9.20
N GLU A 22 7.67 6.31 -9.71
CA GLU A 22 7.53 5.87 -11.11
C GLU A 22 6.07 5.78 -11.56
N GLY A 23 5.71 6.63 -12.53
CA GLY A 23 4.37 6.65 -13.12
C GLY A 23 3.29 7.26 -12.23
N LEU A 24 3.65 8.01 -11.18
CA LEU A 24 2.72 8.63 -10.24
C LEU A 24 2.79 10.17 -10.27
N ASP A 25 1.64 10.82 -10.36
CA ASP A 25 1.44 12.23 -10.06
C ASP A 25 1.32 12.45 -8.55
N ILE A 26 2.44 12.88 -7.94
CA ILE A 26 2.51 13.16 -6.51
C ILE A 26 1.65 14.36 -6.11
N GLY A 27 1.42 15.32 -7.01
CA GLY A 27 0.55 16.47 -6.76
C GLY A 27 -0.90 16.04 -6.57
N ALA A 28 -1.42 15.24 -7.51
CA ALA A 28 -2.76 14.67 -7.42
C ALA A 28 -2.92 13.75 -6.19
N MET A 29 -1.90 12.95 -5.87
CA MET A 29 -1.90 12.11 -4.66
C MET A 29 -1.96 12.96 -3.38
N LYS A 30 -1.22 14.07 -3.31
CA LYS A 30 -1.27 15.00 -2.17
C LYS A 30 -2.65 15.61 -2.00
N GLU A 31 -3.26 16.07 -3.09
CA GLU A 31 -4.62 16.61 -3.07
C GLU A 31 -5.64 15.57 -2.57
N ALA A 32 -5.59 14.35 -3.11
CA ALA A 32 -6.45 13.26 -2.68
C ALA A 32 -6.23 12.87 -1.21
N ALA A 33 -4.98 12.86 -0.75
CA ALA A 33 -4.64 12.52 0.62
C ALA A 33 -5.25 13.52 1.62
N GLN A 34 -5.23 14.83 1.32
CA GLN A 34 -5.81 15.85 2.21
C GLN A 34 -7.31 15.64 2.46
N LYS A 35 -8.03 15.04 1.51
CA LYS A 35 -9.47 14.75 1.65
C LYS A 35 -9.78 13.70 2.73
N TYR A 36 -8.78 12.92 3.17
CA TYR A 36 -8.94 11.99 4.28
C TYR A 36 -8.91 12.67 5.66
N LEU A 37 -8.45 13.91 5.77
CA LEU A 37 -8.35 14.61 7.06
C LEU A 37 -9.71 14.77 7.73
N GLY A 38 -9.73 14.61 9.05
CA GLY A 38 -10.92 14.75 9.88
C GLY A 38 -11.64 13.44 10.14
N VAL A 39 -12.91 13.57 10.51
CA VAL A 39 -13.77 12.48 10.97
C VAL A 39 -14.66 12.03 9.81
N HIS A 40 -14.50 10.79 9.37
CA HIS A 40 -15.27 10.23 8.26
C HIS A 40 -15.59 8.76 8.47
N ASP A 41 -16.60 8.25 7.74
CA ASP A 41 -16.87 6.82 7.63
C ASP A 41 -15.96 6.15 6.60
N PHE A 42 -15.04 5.31 7.07
CA PHE A 42 -14.03 4.65 6.24
C PHE A 42 -14.42 3.24 5.78
N ARG A 43 -15.71 2.85 5.77
CA ARG A 43 -16.14 1.49 5.37
C ARG A 43 -15.71 1.09 3.95
N ASN A 44 -15.65 2.07 3.05
CA ASN A 44 -15.20 1.87 1.66
C ASN A 44 -13.68 1.78 1.55
N PHE A 45 -12.96 2.16 2.61
CA PHE A 45 -11.51 2.12 2.72
C PHE A 45 -11.03 1.09 3.72
N CYS A 46 -11.76 0.01 3.98
CA CYS A 46 -11.29 -1.04 4.89
C CYS A 46 -11.67 -2.42 4.37
N ARG A 47 -11.20 -3.47 5.06
CA ARG A 47 -11.75 -4.81 4.89
C ARG A 47 -12.82 -5.02 5.95
N LEU A 48 -14.02 -5.37 5.49
CA LEU A 48 -15.13 -5.70 6.38
C LEU A 48 -14.98 -7.14 6.87
N ASP A 49 -15.02 -7.30 8.19
CA ASP A 49 -15.05 -8.59 8.88
C ASP A 49 -16.41 -8.75 9.57
N PRO A 50 -17.36 -9.47 8.93
CA PRO A 50 -18.70 -9.68 9.50
C PRO A 50 -18.66 -10.41 10.84
N ALA A 51 -17.62 -11.18 11.17
CA ALA A 51 -17.54 -11.88 12.45
C ALA A 51 -17.41 -10.91 13.64
N LYS A 52 -16.80 -9.74 13.42
CA LYS A 52 -16.63 -8.70 14.44
C LYS A 52 -17.87 -7.84 14.66
N GLN A 53 -18.87 -7.94 13.76
CA GLN A 53 -20.15 -7.23 13.86
C GLN A 53 -19.97 -5.71 14.10
N ILE A 54 -18.93 -5.14 13.50
CA ILE A 54 -18.64 -3.71 13.64
C ILE A 54 -19.77 -2.93 12.96
N SER A 55 -20.34 -1.99 13.71
CA SER A 55 -21.34 -1.04 13.22
C SER A 55 -20.77 0.37 13.02
N ASN A 56 -19.67 0.70 13.70
CA ASN A 56 -19.03 2.01 13.64
C ASN A 56 -17.72 1.98 12.81
N PHE A 57 -17.77 2.62 11.64
CA PHE A 57 -16.66 2.79 10.70
C PHE A 57 -16.07 4.20 10.71
N GLU A 58 -16.57 5.07 11.58
CA GLU A 58 -16.08 6.42 11.74
C GLU A 58 -14.68 6.39 12.36
N ARG A 59 -13.72 7.06 11.73
CA ARG A 59 -12.37 7.24 12.27
C ARG A 59 -11.94 8.69 12.07
N ASN A 60 -11.07 9.16 12.96
CA ASN A 60 -10.49 10.50 12.88
C ASN A 60 -9.03 10.41 12.41
N VAL A 61 -8.77 10.95 11.21
CA VAL A 61 -7.42 11.20 10.69
C VAL A 61 -7.00 12.59 11.16
N LEU A 62 -5.97 12.62 12.00
CA LEU A 62 -5.51 13.84 12.67
C LEU A 62 -4.51 14.61 11.82
N ASP A 63 -3.68 13.91 11.07
CA ASP A 63 -2.65 14.49 10.22
C ASP A 63 -2.32 13.54 9.06
N ILE A 64 -2.03 14.13 7.89
CA ILE A 64 -1.65 13.39 6.69
C ILE A 64 -0.74 14.22 5.78
N ALA A 65 0.38 13.65 5.38
CA ALA A 65 1.33 14.31 4.48
C ALA A 65 2.01 13.29 3.55
N ILE A 66 2.37 13.73 2.35
CA ILE A 66 3.21 12.94 1.43
C ILE A 66 4.51 13.71 1.22
N ASN A 67 5.61 13.14 1.70
CA ASN A 67 6.92 13.80 1.75
C ASN A 67 7.97 12.94 1.02
N PRO A 68 8.99 13.57 0.39
CA PRO A 68 10.09 12.81 -0.16
C PRO A 68 10.85 12.11 0.98
N VAL A 69 11.31 10.88 0.74
CA VAL A 69 12.19 10.17 1.69
C VAL A 69 13.54 10.87 1.70
N ALA A 70 14.11 11.14 2.87
CA ALA A 70 15.40 11.85 2.95
C ALA A 70 16.54 11.07 2.29
N ALA A 71 16.56 9.75 2.48
CA ALA A 71 17.54 8.85 1.87
C ALA A 71 17.02 8.31 0.52
N GLN A 72 17.33 9.03 -0.55
CA GLN A 72 17.02 8.61 -1.93
C GLN A 72 17.99 7.51 -2.39
N VAL A 73 17.52 6.62 -3.27
CA VAL A 73 18.31 5.47 -3.76
C VAL A 73 18.37 5.54 -5.27
N SER A 74 19.57 5.66 -5.85
CA SER A 74 19.73 5.68 -7.31
C SER A 74 19.27 4.37 -7.94
N PHE A 75 18.45 4.44 -9.00
CA PHE A 75 18.01 3.27 -9.73
C PHE A 75 18.89 3.04 -10.96
N VAL A 76 19.56 1.88 -11.03
CA VAL A 76 20.49 1.54 -12.14
C VAL A 76 21.52 2.66 -12.37
N GLY A 77 22.03 3.25 -11.29
CA GLY A 77 23.03 4.32 -11.32
C GLY A 77 22.50 5.71 -11.69
N ASP A 78 21.21 5.84 -12.01
CA ASP A 78 20.57 7.14 -12.29
C ASP A 78 19.88 7.67 -11.03
N GLY A 79 20.54 8.61 -10.36
CA GLY A 79 20.02 9.29 -9.17
C GLY A 79 18.91 10.29 -9.45
N GLN A 80 18.63 10.60 -10.72
CA GLN A 80 17.55 11.52 -11.11
C GLN A 80 16.34 10.80 -11.72
N SER A 81 16.39 9.49 -11.93
CA SER A 81 15.21 8.74 -12.39
C SER A 81 14.10 8.74 -11.34
N ALA A 82 12.84 8.83 -11.78
CA ALA A 82 11.67 8.65 -10.92
C ALA A 82 11.69 7.27 -10.22
N GLN A 83 12.28 6.26 -10.85
CA GLN A 83 12.48 4.91 -10.27
C GLN A 83 13.44 4.92 -9.07
N GLY A 84 14.26 5.97 -8.93
CA GLY A 84 15.10 6.20 -7.75
C GLY A 84 14.50 7.17 -6.74
N ARG A 85 13.39 7.83 -7.07
CA ARG A 85 12.72 8.80 -6.19
C ARG A 85 11.67 8.14 -5.32
N TRP A 86 11.95 8.10 -4.02
CA TRP A 86 11.09 7.52 -3.00
C TRP A 86 10.35 8.59 -2.21
N TRP A 87 9.09 8.29 -1.94
CA TRP A 87 8.17 9.10 -1.16
C TRP A 87 7.61 8.28 0.00
N GLN A 88 7.15 8.98 1.03
CA GLN A 88 6.45 8.39 2.16
C GLN A 88 5.14 9.13 2.41
N LEU A 89 4.06 8.36 2.58
CA LEU A 89 2.86 8.87 3.25
C LEU A 89 3.12 8.82 4.76
N GLU A 90 2.90 9.93 5.44
CA GLU A 90 2.85 10.05 6.89
C GLU A 90 1.38 10.22 7.28
N LEU A 91 0.89 9.34 8.15
CA LEU A 91 -0.54 9.28 8.50
C LEU A 91 -0.71 9.10 10.00
N ARG A 92 -1.32 10.08 10.66
CA ARG A 92 -1.67 10.02 12.07
C ARG A 92 -3.18 9.93 12.24
N GLY A 93 -3.63 9.02 13.08
CA GLY A 93 -5.05 8.87 13.40
C GLY A 93 -5.27 8.36 14.81
N SER A 94 -6.46 8.58 15.34
CA SER A 94 -6.88 8.06 16.65
C SER A 94 -6.89 6.53 16.67
N ALA A 95 -7.50 5.92 15.65
CA ALA A 95 -7.53 4.49 15.41
C ALA A 95 -7.76 4.21 13.92
N PHE A 96 -7.47 2.98 13.49
CA PHE A 96 -7.67 2.55 12.11
C PHE A 96 -8.49 1.25 12.07
N LEU A 97 -9.32 1.12 11.05
CA LEU A 97 -10.04 -0.10 10.70
C LEU A 97 -9.09 -1.15 10.11
N TRP A 98 -9.57 -2.39 10.01
CA TRP A 98 -8.79 -3.48 9.43
C TRP A 98 -8.42 -3.16 7.97
N HIS A 99 -7.13 -3.18 7.67
CA HIS A 99 -6.54 -2.80 6.38
C HIS A 99 -6.82 -1.36 5.92
N GLN A 100 -7.19 -0.44 6.82
CA GLN A 100 -7.59 0.91 6.41
C GLN A 100 -6.50 1.65 5.61
N VAL A 101 -5.30 1.73 6.18
CA VAL A 101 -4.17 2.46 5.57
C VAL A 101 -3.81 1.91 4.19
N ARG A 102 -3.75 0.58 4.03
CA ARG A 102 -3.47 -0.08 2.74
C ARG A 102 -4.56 0.19 1.71
N CYS A 103 -5.81 0.28 2.14
CA CYS A 103 -6.93 0.61 1.27
C CYS A 103 -6.93 2.09 0.87
N MET A 104 -6.56 3.00 1.77
CA MET A 104 -6.36 4.42 1.45
C MET A 104 -5.24 4.58 0.43
N MET A 105 -4.09 3.95 0.65
CA MET A 105 -2.96 3.96 -0.28
C MET A 105 -3.31 3.40 -1.66
N ALA A 106 -4.13 2.34 -1.72
CA ALA A 106 -4.59 1.82 -3.01
C ALA A 106 -5.33 2.88 -3.83
N ILE A 107 -6.22 3.66 -3.21
CA ILE A 107 -6.93 4.73 -3.91
C ILE A 107 -5.97 5.85 -4.31
N LEU A 108 -5.01 6.20 -3.45
CA LEU A 108 -3.97 7.16 -3.81
C LEU A 108 -3.14 6.71 -5.01
N PHE A 109 -2.81 5.42 -5.14
CA PHE A 109 -2.13 4.92 -6.35
C PHE A 109 -3.00 5.00 -7.60
N HIS A 110 -4.31 4.83 -7.49
CA HIS A 110 -5.20 5.03 -8.64
C HIS A 110 -5.23 6.49 -9.07
N VAL A 111 -5.26 7.42 -8.12
CA VAL A 111 -5.17 8.86 -8.39
C VAL A 111 -3.82 9.24 -8.97
N GLY A 112 -2.72 8.76 -8.37
CA GLY A 112 -1.37 9.04 -8.87
C GLY A 112 -1.14 8.53 -10.30
N GLN A 113 -1.73 7.41 -10.69
CA GLN A 113 -1.64 6.92 -12.07
C GLN A 113 -2.58 7.66 -13.05
N GLY A 114 -3.34 8.66 -12.59
CA GLY A 114 -4.35 9.36 -13.39
C GLY A 114 -5.55 8.49 -13.78
N LEU A 115 -5.75 7.35 -13.10
CA LEU A 115 -6.88 6.44 -13.35
C LEU A 115 -8.16 6.94 -12.68
N GLU A 116 -8.02 7.73 -11.62
CA GLU A 116 -9.10 8.39 -10.89
C GLU A 116 -8.73 9.84 -10.57
N GLU A 117 -9.73 10.70 -10.49
CA GLU A 117 -9.54 12.08 -10.02
C GLU A 117 -9.45 12.14 -8.49
N PRO A 118 -8.74 13.12 -7.89
CA PRO A 118 -8.68 13.29 -6.43
C PRO A 118 -10.05 13.30 -5.73
N SER A 119 -11.08 13.81 -6.41
CA SER A 119 -12.49 13.81 -5.95
C SER A 119 -13.09 12.41 -5.70
N ILE A 120 -12.43 11.33 -6.14
CA ILE A 120 -12.88 9.97 -5.84
C ILE A 120 -12.90 9.68 -4.34
N VAL A 121 -11.99 10.31 -3.59
CA VAL A 121 -11.94 10.16 -2.14
C VAL A 121 -13.23 10.66 -1.50
N ASP A 122 -13.68 11.86 -1.87
CA ASP A 122 -14.94 12.43 -1.36
C ASP A 122 -16.13 11.52 -1.69
N LYS A 123 -16.22 11.05 -2.94
CA LYS A 123 -17.30 10.16 -3.40
C LYS A 123 -17.34 8.83 -2.65
N MET A 124 -16.18 8.32 -2.25
CA MET A 124 -16.07 7.06 -1.50
C MET A 124 -16.27 7.25 0.01
N LEU A 125 -16.03 8.45 0.55
CA LEU A 125 -16.35 8.81 1.94
C LEU A 125 -17.84 9.12 2.10
N ASP A 126 -18.51 9.55 1.04
CA ASP A 126 -19.97 9.72 0.98
C ASP A 126 -20.69 8.36 0.92
N VAL A 127 -20.95 7.81 2.10
CA VAL A 127 -21.61 6.51 2.27
C VAL A 127 -23.11 6.54 1.97
N GLU A 128 -23.73 7.72 1.82
CA GLU A 128 -25.14 7.83 1.42
C GLU A 128 -25.31 7.51 -0.06
N ASN A 129 -24.40 8.04 -0.89
CA ASN A 129 -24.38 7.78 -2.33
C ASN A 129 -23.55 6.53 -2.70
N MET A 130 -22.65 6.11 -1.81
CA MET A 130 -21.78 4.95 -2.00
C MET A 130 -21.81 4.00 -0.80
N ASP A 131 -22.93 3.31 -0.64
CA ASP A 131 -23.25 2.43 0.49
C ASP A 131 -22.47 1.10 0.54
N GLY A 132 -21.57 0.87 -0.41
CA GLY A 132 -20.80 -0.36 -0.54
C GLY A 132 -19.43 -0.15 -1.18
N LYS A 133 -18.43 -0.85 -0.62
CA LYS A 133 -17.04 -0.78 -1.07
C LYS A 133 -16.92 -1.25 -2.52
N PRO A 134 -16.36 -0.44 -3.45
CA PRO A 134 -16.12 -0.86 -4.82
C PRO A 134 -15.04 -1.94 -4.85
N GLU A 135 -15.06 -2.79 -5.86
CA GLU A 135 -14.01 -3.80 -6.04
C GLU A 135 -12.67 -3.15 -6.42
N TYR A 136 -11.69 -3.23 -5.51
CA TYR A 136 -10.30 -2.87 -5.79
C TYR A 136 -9.35 -3.66 -4.89
N GLU A 137 -8.09 -3.73 -5.33
CA GLU A 137 -7.03 -4.42 -4.61
C GLU A 137 -6.33 -3.46 -3.66
N MET A 138 -6.09 -3.90 -2.43
CA MET A 138 -5.38 -3.09 -1.45
C MET A 138 -3.89 -3.03 -1.77
N ALA A 139 -3.23 -1.96 -1.34
CA ALA A 139 -1.80 -1.81 -1.51
C ALA A 139 -1.01 -2.92 -0.79
N CYS A 140 0.23 -3.18 -1.21
CA CYS A 140 1.15 -4.12 -0.57
C CYS A 140 1.31 -3.82 0.93
N ASP A 141 1.57 -4.83 1.77
CA ASP A 141 1.84 -4.62 3.20
C ASP A 141 3.31 -4.32 3.50
N VAL A 142 4.22 -4.85 2.69
CA VAL A 142 5.67 -4.75 2.92
C VAL A 142 6.14 -3.33 3.28
N PRO A 143 5.73 -2.25 2.60
CA PRO A 143 6.25 -0.91 2.88
C PRO A 143 5.46 -0.14 3.96
N LEU A 144 4.53 -0.79 4.67
CA LEU A 144 3.76 -0.16 5.75
C LEU A 144 4.46 -0.35 7.11
N VAL A 145 4.77 0.75 7.76
CA VAL A 145 5.45 0.79 9.07
C VAL A 145 4.58 1.50 10.09
N LEU A 146 4.35 0.88 11.25
CA LEU A 146 3.87 1.59 12.44
C LEU A 146 5.06 2.34 13.04
N ALA A 147 5.09 3.66 12.83
CA ALA A 147 6.22 4.49 13.19
C ALA A 147 6.19 4.95 14.65
N ASP A 148 5.01 5.25 15.20
CA ASP A 148 4.87 5.72 16.57
C ASP A 148 3.45 5.49 17.14
N CYS A 149 3.35 5.43 18.46
CA CYS A 149 2.11 5.38 19.23
C CYS A 149 2.16 6.46 20.33
N ALA A 150 1.25 7.42 20.28
CA ALA A 150 1.18 8.48 21.27
C ALA A 150 0.45 7.99 22.54
N PHE A 151 1.03 8.30 23.69
CA PHE A 151 0.48 8.05 25.03
C PHE A 151 0.53 9.35 25.85
N ASP A 152 -0.19 9.40 26.97
CA ASP A 152 -0.05 10.51 27.91
C ASP A 152 1.36 10.49 28.54
N ALA A 153 1.93 11.68 28.79
CA ALA A 153 3.24 11.81 29.42
C ALA A 153 3.23 11.29 30.87
N THR A 154 2.07 11.28 31.53
CA THR A 154 1.91 10.66 32.86
C THR A 154 1.86 9.13 32.80
N ASP A 155 1.45 8.56 31.66
CA ASP A 155 1.26 7.12 31.48
C ASP A 155 2.55 6.41 31.11
N VAL A 156 3.37 7.04 30.25
CA VAL A 156 4.59 6.45 29.71
C VAL A 156 5.74 7.44 29.80
N GLN A 157 6.75 7.10 30.58
CA GLN A 157 8.03 7.78 30.58
C GLN A 157 9.03 6.97 29.77
N TRP A 158 9.44 7.48 28.60
CA TRP A 158 10.49 6.86 27.82
C TRP A 158 11.85 7.08 28.48
N ILE A 159 12.47 5.98 28.93
CA ILE A 159 13.81 6.02 29.53
C ILE A 159 14.82 5.70 28.45
N HIS A 160 15.39 6.74 27.84
CA HIS A 160 16.49 6.63 26.89
C HIS A 160 17.84 6.67 27.62
N MET A 161 18.05 5.75 28.57
CA MET A 161 19.28 5.51 29.34
C MET A 161 19.81 6.67 30.22
N ARG A 162 20.29 6.34 31.42
CA ARG A 162 20.72 7.32 32.44
C ARG A 162 22.23 7.26 32.77
N ASN A 163 22.97 6.27 32.27
CA ASN A 163 24.40 6.10 32.57
C ASN A 163 25.24 5.90 31.28
N PRO A 164 26.10 6.85 30.89
CA PRO A 164 26.89 6.80 29.67
C PRO A 164 27.96 5.69 29.59
N GLY A 165 28.19 4.92 30.65
CA GLY A 165 29.33 4.00 30.74
C GLY A 165 29.03 2.52 30.52
N LEU A 166 27.77 2.07 30.61
CA LEU A 166 27.43 0.63 30.68
C LEU A 166 26.37 0.17 29.67
N ASP A 167 25.48 1.05 29.18
CA ASP A 167 24.22 0.61 28.54
C ASP A 167 23.97 1.09 27.10
N PHE A 168 24.90 1.84 26.47
CA PHE A 168 24.79 2.19 25.03
C PHE A 168 24.69 0.95 24.11
N GLY A 169 24.97 -0.24 24.64
CA GLY A 169 24.85 -1.52 23.92
C GLY A 169 23.50 -1.73 23.23
N ASN A 170 22.38 -1.24 23.76
CA ASN A 170 21.07 -1.46 23.10
C ASN A 170 20.85 -0.52 21.90
N MET A 171 21.22 0.76 22.01
CA MET A 171 21.12 1.69 20.88
C MET A 171 22.18 1.39 19.82
N LEU A 172 23.40 1.06 20.24
CA LEU A 172 24.47 0.58 19.35
C LEU A 172 24.09 -0.77 18.71
N GLY A 173 23.42 -1.65 19.46
CA GLY A 173 22.90 -2.91 18.97
C GLY A 173 21.83 -2.70 17.90
N LEU A 174 20.87 -1.80 18.16
CA LEU A 174 19.85 -1.41 17.19
C LEU A 174 20.48 -0.80 15.93
N ASP A 175 21.40 0.14 16.09
CA ASP A 175 22.15 0.75 14.99
C ASP A 175 22.88 -0.31 14.16
N ARG A 176 23.56 -1.26 14.81
CA ARG A 176 24.23 -2.38 14.15
C ARG A 176 23.23 -3.29 13.42
N THR A 177 22.09 -3.61 14.04
CA THR A 177 21.05 -4.44 13.40
C THR A 177 20.49 -3.77 12.16
N ILE A 178 20.13 -2.48 12.24
CA ILE A 178 19.62 -1.72 11.08
C ILE A 178 20.70 -1.60 10.01
N SER A 179 21.95 -1.31 10.39
CA SER A 179 23.08 -1.21 9.46
C SER A 179 23.37 -2.52 8.74
N ASN A 180 23.32 -3.66 9.45
CA ASN A 180 23.51 -4.98 8.85
C ASN A 180 22.39 -5.31 7.87
N GLU A 181 21.13 -5.09 8.26
CA GLU A 181 19.98 -5.32 7.38
C GLU A 181 20.06 -4.43 6.13
N TRP A 182 20.39 -3.16 6.31
CA TRP A 182 20.64 -2.24 5.20
C TRP A 182 21.77 -2.76 4.30
N GLY A 183 22.89 -3.23 4.85
CA GLY A 183 23.98 -3.81 4.08
C GLY A 183 23.55 -5.01 3.23
N HIS A 184 22.75 -5.92 3.79
CA HIS A 184 22.21 -7.07 3.06
C HIS A 184 21.25 -6.67 1.94
N LEU A 185 20.29 -5.80 2.22
CA LEU A 185 19.31 -5.33 1.25
C LEU A 185 19.97 -4.49 0.15
N ASN A 186 20.88 -3.59 0.52
CA ASN A 186 21.61 -2.76 -0.42
C ASN A 186 22.51 -3.60 -1.33
N THR A 187 23.18 -4.62 -0.81
CA THR A 187 23.97 -5.56 -1.64
C THR A 187 23.09 -6.22 -2.70
N ARG A 188 21.89 -6.69 -2.33
CA ARG A 188 20.92 -7.27 -3.27
C ARG A 188 20.46 -6.25 -4.31
N ALA A 189 20.19 -5.01 -3.90
CA ALA A 189 19.79 -3.93 -4.81
C ALA A 189 20.91 -3.56 -5.80
N VAL A 190 22.17 -3.52 -5.35
CA VAL A 190 23.35 -3.26 -6.19
C VAL A 190 23.55 -4.39 -7.21
N ILE A 191 23.47 -5.66 -6.77
CA ILE A 191 23.56 -6.82 -7.67
C ILE A 191 22.45 -6.74 -8.74
N ALA A 192 21.21 -6.50 -8.33
CA ALA A 192 20.10 -6.35 -9.27
C ALA A 192 20.31 -5.20 -10.25
N SER A 193 20.81 -4.05 -9.77
CA SER A 193 21.11 -2.88 -10.59
C SER A 193 22.21 -3.17 -11.62
N ALA A 194 23.28 -3.85 -11.23
CA ALA A 194 24.36 -4.25 -12.13
C ALA A 194 23.88 -5.24 -13.20
N LEU A 195 23.09 -6.25 -12.80
CA LEU A 195 22.48 -7.19 -13.74
C LEU A 195 21.53 -6.49 -14.72
N LEU A 196 20.71 -5.56 -14.24
CA LEU A 196 19.83 -4.76 -15.10
C LEU A 196 20.64 -3.88 -16.06
N GLN A 197 21.73 -3.26 -15.62
CA GLN A 197 22.60 -2.46 -16.48
C GLN A 197 23.23 -3.31 -17.59
N ASN A 198 23.72 -4.51 -17.24
CA ASN A 198 24.25 -5.46 -18.22
C ASN A 198 23.19 -5.90 -19.21
N LEU A 199 21.99 -6.27 -18.72
CA LEU A 199 20.87 -6.66 -19.56
C LEU A 199 20.48 -5.54 -20.53
N ARG A 200 20.42 -4.30 -20.06
CA ARG A 200 20.11 -3.11 -20.87
C ARG A 200 21.10 -2.91 -22.03
N ASN A 201 22.36 -3.24 -21.83
CA ASN A 201 23.42 -3.08 -22.82
C ASN A 201 23.66 -4.34 -23.66
N THR A 202 22.96 -5.45 -23.36
CA THR A 202 23.14 -6.71 -24.08
C THR A 202 22.68 -6.55 -25.52
N ALA A 203 23.55 -6.88 -26.48
CA ALA A 203 23.19 -6.93 -27.88
C ALA A 203 22.29 -8.15 -28.16
N VAL A 204 21.11 -7.89 -28.70
CA VAL A 204 20.13 -8.91 -29.10
C VAL A 204 19.79 -8.78 -30.58
N PRO A 205 19.35 -9.85 -31.24
CA PRO A 205 18.79 -9.73 -32.59
C PRO A 205 17.61 -8.76 -32.61
N MET A 206 17.56 -7.90 -33.63
CA MET A 206 16.41 -7.04 -33.88
C MET A 206 15.13 -7.87 -33.98
N LEU A 207 14.11 -7.49 -33.20
CA LEU A 207 12.77 -8.07 -33.32
C LEU A 207 12.14 -7.54 -34.63
N SER A 208 12.16 -8.33 -35.71
CA SER A 208 11.41 -8.02 -36.93
C SER A 208 9.98 -8.57 -36.82
N GLU A 209 8.99 -7.82 -37.27
CA GLU A 209 7.60 -8.30 -37.36
C GLU A 209 7.38 -9.19 -38.59
N ASN A 210 8.24 -9.09 -39.61
CA ASN A 210 8.18 -9.88 -40.84
C ASN A 210 9.33 -10.89 -40.87
N SER A 211 8.96 -12.17 -40.91
CA SER A 211 9.83 -13.36 -40.93
C SER A 211 10.22 -13.73 -42.37
N GLU A 212 10.59 -12.77 -43.19
CA GLU A 212 11.08 -13.06 -44.55
C GLU A 212 12.48 -12.49 -44.71
N CYS A 213 13.44 -13.42 -44.64
CA CYS A 213 14.84 -13.27 -45.01
C CYS A 213 15.70 -12.34 -44.15
N ALA A 214 16.68 -12.91 -43.45
CA ALA A 214 17.84 -12.14 -43.00
C ALA A 214 19.06 -13.06 -42.86
N ASP A 215 19.86 -13.17 -43.92
CA ASP A 215 21.20 -13.80 -43.90
C ASP A 215 22.21 -13.05 -42.99
N ARG A 216 21.79 -11.94 -42.36
CA ARG A 216 22.51 -11.26 -41.27
C ARG A 216 21.51 -10.72 -40.24
N LEU A 217 21.55 -11.26 -39.02
CA LEU A 217 20.82 -10.73 -37.87
C LEU A 217 21.55 -9.46 -37.39
N GLU A 218 21.03 -8.28 -37.73
CA GLU A 218 21.52 -7.04 -37.14
C GLU A 218 21.26 -7.05 -35.63
N LEU A 219 22.34 -6.85 -34.87
CA LEU A 219 22.28 -6.78 -33.41
C LEU A 219 21.96 -5.34 -32.98
N THR A 220 21.05 -5.22 -32.03
CA THR A 220 20.70 -3.95 -31.39
C THR A 220 20.80 -4.07 -29.87
N PRO A 221 21.14 -2.99 -29.14
CA PRO A 221 21.03 -2.99 -27.69
C PRO A 221 19.61 -3.32 -27.21
N TRP A 222 19.50 -4.21 -26.22
CA TRP A 222 18.21 -4.62 -25.65
C TRP A 222 17.34 -3.44 -25.21
N THR A 223 17.92 -2.32 -24.76
CA THR A 223 17.19 -1.09 -24.43
C THR A 223 16.25 -0.64 -25.55
N GLN A 224 16.69 -0.69 -26.81
CA GLN A 224 15.89 -0.25 -27.95
C GLN A 224 14.71 -1.21 -28.22
N CYS A 225 14.95 -2.52 -28.17
CA CYS A 225 13.89 -3.53 -28.28
C CYS A 225 12.89 -3.42 -27.13
N ARG A 226 13.38 -3.30 -25.90
CA ARG A 226 12.58 -3.18 -24.68
C ARG A 226 11.63 -1.99 -24.75
N ASP A 227 12.10 -0.82 -25.16
CA ASP A 227 11.26 0.38 -25.17
C ASP A 227 10.15 0.31 -26.22
N LYS A 228 10.33 -0.45 -27.31
CA LYS A 228 9.23 -0.76 -28.24
C LYS A 228 8.22 -1.73 -27.60
N LEU A 229 8.70 -2.79 -26.98
CA LEU A 229 7.86 -3.79 -26.31
C LEU A 229 7.04 -3.18 -25.17
N ILE A 230 7.67 -2.39 -24.29
CA ILE A 230 6.98 -1.70 -23.18
C ILE A 230 5.89 -0.78 -23.71
N ARG A 231 6.15 -0.02 -24.78
CA ARG A 231 5.12 0.85 -25.39
C ARG A 231 3.94 0.04 -25.94
N SER A 232 4.22 -1.08 -26.61
CA SER A 232 3.17 -1.99 -27.10
C SER A 232 2.37 -2.61 -25.94
N GLU A 233 3.04 -3.04 -24.87
CA GLU A 233 2.39 -3.60 -23.70
C GLU A 233 1.50 -2.56 -23.00
N LEU A 234 2.02 -1.35 -22.74
CA LEU A 234 1.29 -0.24 -22.14
C LEU A 234 0.10 0.22 -22.99
N ALA A 235 0.19 0.12 -24.31
CA ALA A 235 -0.94 0.40 -25.20
C ALA A 235 -2.06 -0.65 -25.09
N SER A 236 -1.72 -1.89 -24.75
CA SER A 236 -2.66 -3.02 -24.71
C SER A 236 -3.27 -3.29 -23.34
N ARG A 237 -2.63 -2.84 -22.25
CA ARG A 237 -3.03 -3.14 -20.87
C ARG A 237 -2.75 -1.96 -19.95
N SER A 238 -3.70 -1.66 -19.08
CA SER A 238 -3.46 -0.75 -17.96
C SER A 238 -2.71 -1.48 -16.85
N ARG A 239 -1.69 -0.83 -16.30
CA ARG A 239 -0.95 -1.29 -15.12
C ARG A 239 -1.50 -0.56 -13.91
N ILE A 240 -1.73 -1.29 -12.83
CA ILE A 240 -2.17 -0.74 -11.54
C ILE A 240 -1.06 -1.05 -10.53
N VAL A 241 -0.34 -0.01 -10.11
CA VAL A 241 0.65 -0.07 -9.04
C VAL A 241 -0.05 -0.35 -7.70
N LEU A 242 0.47 -1.34 -6.98
CA LEU A 242 0.01 -1.70 -5.62
C LEU A 242 1.06 -1.34 -4.55
N GLY A 243 2.23 -0.85 -4.96
CA GLY A 243 3.37 -0.56 -4.08
C GLY A 243 4.22 -1.80 -3.79
N GLY A 244 5.40 -1.61 -3.19
CA GLY A 244 6.31 -2.74 -2.88
C GLY A 244 6.90 -3.45 -4.11
N GLY A 245 6.74 -2.90 -5.32
CA GLY A 245 7.10 -3.54 -6.58
C GLY A 245 5.97 -4.34 -7.22
N ASP A 246 4.82 -4.46 -6.56
CA ASP A 246 3.67 -5.21 -7.07
C ASP A 246 2.87 -4.39 -8.10
N ILE A 247 2.56 -5.03 -9.22
CA ILE A 247 1.79 -4.45 -10.32
C ILE A 247 0.74 -5.44 -10.78
N LYS A 248 -0.50 -4.96 -10.89
CA LYS A 248 -1.60 -5.72 -11.48
C LYS A 248 -1.88 -5.25 -12.90
N HIS A 249 -1.92 -6.19 -13.83
CA HIS A 249 -2.29 -5.91 -15.21
C HIS A 249 -3.78 -6.13 -15.42
N VAL A 250 -4.45 -5.13 -16.01
CA VAL A 250 -5.85 -5.22 -16.42
C VAL A 250 -5.98 -4.83 -17.90
N ARG A 251 -6.90 -5.48 -18.62
CA ARG A 251 -7.11 -5.18 -20.04
C ARG A 251 -7.68 -3.78 -20.24
N VAL A 252 -8.73 -3.46 -19.50
CA VAL A 252 -9.40 -2.16 -19.56
C VAL A 252 -9.64 -1.71 -18.13
N TYR A 253 -9.21 -0.49 -17.81
CA TYR A 253 -9.52 0.11 -16.52
C TYR A 253 -11.00 0.49 -16.45
N GLN A 254 -11.68 0.08 -15.38
CA GLN A 254 -13.04 0.51 -15.08
C GLN A 254 -13.02 1.49 -13.90
N PRO A 255 -13.64 2.68 -14.02
CA PRO A 255 -13.72 3.65 -12.93
C PRO A 255 -14.40 3.09 -11.69
N MET A 256 -13.89 3.42 -10.50
CA MET A 256 -14.31 2.93 -9.18
C MET A 256 -15.81 3.06 -8.97
N VAL A 257 -16.40 4.19 -9.35
CA VAL A 257 -17.84 4.45 -9.19
C VAL A 257 -18.73 3.50 -10.00
N LYS A 258 -18.20 2.96 -11.11
CA LYS A 258 -18.90 2.03 -12.03
C LYS A 258 -18.66 0.56 -11.68
N ARG A 259 -17.72 0.26 -10.78
CA ARG A 259 -17.40 -1.12 -10.40
C ARG A 259 -18.51 -1.72 -9.55
N ARG A 260 -18.55 -3.05 -9.54
CA ARG A 260 -19.39 -3.78 -8.59
C ARG A 260 -19.03 -3.37 -7.17
N ARG A 261 -20.07 -3.15 -6.37
CA ARG A 261 -19.94 -2.78 -4.95
C ARG A 261 -20.26 -4.00 -4.09
N ALA A 262 -19.57 -4.10 -2.96
CA ALA A 262 -19.93 -5.05 -1.92
C ALA A 262 -21.33 -4.74 -1.38
N ALA A 263 -22.05 -5.78 -0.94
CA ALA A 263 -23.34 -5.58 -0.29
C ALA A 263 -23.21 -4.68 0.96
N PRO A 264 -24.24 -3.89 1.29
CA PRO A 264 -24.23 -2.99 2.44
C PRO A 264 -23.86 -3.71 3.74
N VAL A 265 -23.20 -2.99 4.66
CA VAL A 265 -22.66 -3.58 5.90
C VAL A 265 -23.75 -4.29 6.71
N HIS A 266 -24.92 -3.64 6.90
CA HIS A 266 -26.03 -4.20 7.67
C HIS A 266 -26.52 -5.54 7.07
N SER A 267 -26.58 -5.62 5.74
CA SER A 267 -26.99 -6.82 5.00
C SER A 267 -25.96 -7.95 5.16
N ARG A 268 -24.66 -7.62 5.12
CA ARG A 268 -23.58 -8.61 5.32
C ARG A 268 -23.55 -9.15 6.74
N ASN A 269 -23.73 -8.28 7.73
CA ASN A 269 -23.78 -8.65 9.14
C ASN A 269 -24.99 -9.56 9.42
N LYS A 270 -26.18 -9.21 8.90
CA LYS A 270 -27.41 -10.03 8.97
C LYS A 270 -27.23 -11.39 8.30
N ALA A 271 -26.74 -11.43 7.06
CA ALA A 271 -26.52 -12.68 6.33
C ALA A 271 -25.47 -13.60 6.98
N TRP A 272 -24.54 -13.06 7.76
CA TRP A 272 -23.62 -13.87 8.56
C TRP A 272 -24.32 -14.48 9.79
N PHE A 273 -25.18 -13.71 10.47
CA PHE A 273 -25.98 -14.23 11.59
C PHE A 273 -26.93 -15.34 11.13
N GLU A 274 -27.64 -15.15 10.01
CA GLU A 274 -28.56 -16.14 9.45
C GLU A 274 -27.84 -17.44 9.12
N ARG A 275 -26.70 -17.38 8.41
CA ARG A 275 -25.87 -18.56 8.13
C ARG A 275 -25.36 -19.26 9.38
N ARG A 276 -25.02 -18.51 10.44
CA ARG A 276 -24.58 -19.10 11.71
C ARG A 276 -25.75 -19.68 12.52
N GLY A 277 -26.94 -19.09 12.40
CA GLY A 277 -28.19 -19.59 12.97
C GLY A 277 -28.64 -20.90 12.31
N ASP A 278 -28.52 -20.99 10.99
CA ASP A 278 -28.78 -22.22 10.23
C ASP A 278 -27.76 -23.31 10.57
N GLY A 279 -26.48 -22.97 10.76
CA GLY A 279 -25.46 -23.91 11.24
C GLY A 279 -25.70 -24.43 12.67
N LYS A 280 -26.44 -23.71 13.51
CA LYS A 280 -26.94 -24.21 14.80
C LYS A 280 -28.18 -25.09 14.63
N ARG A 281 -29.13 -24.71 13.76
CA ARG A 281 -30.33 -25.50 13.48
C ARG A 281 -30.00 -26.86 12.85
N VAL A 282 -29.04 -26.92 11.92
CA VAL A 282 -28.62 -28.17 11.27
C VAL A 282 -27.96 -29.15 12.24
N LYS A 283 -27.27 -28.66 13.29
CA LYS A 283 -26.70 -29.53 14.33
C LYS A 283 -27.72 -30.07 15.34
N THR A 284 -28.88 -29.42 15.50
CA THR A 284 -29.93 -29.89 16.42
C THR A 284 -30.86 -30.91 15.77
N THR A 285 -30.93 -30.96 14.44
CA THR A 285 -31.76 -31.93 13.69
C THR A 285 -31.06 -33.27 13.37
N SER A 286 -29.80 -33.47 13.77
CA SER A 286 -29.06 -34.72 13.53
C SER A 286 -28.93 -35.63 14.77
N GLU A 287 -29.59 -35.33 15.89
CA GLU A 287 -29.57 -36.16 17.12
C GLU A 287 -30.95 -36.79 17.46
N GLN A 288 -31.86 -36.89 16.49
CA GLN A 288 -33.13 -37.62 16.64
C GLN A 288 -33.41 -38.54 15.45
N THR A 289 -32.53 -39.53 15.24
CA THR A 289 -32.86 -40.81 14.58
C THR A 289 -31.69 -41.76 14.79
N GLU A 290 -31.72 -42.48 15.92
CA GLU A 290 -31.53 -43.93 16.08
C GLU A 290 -31.42 -44.28 17.57
#